data_AF-A0A6V8IB54-F1
#
_entry.id   AF-A0A6V8IB54-F1
#
_cell.length_a   1.000
_cell.length_b   1.000
_cell.length_c   1.000
_cell.angle_alpha   90.00
_cell.angle_beta   90.00
_cell.angle_gamma   90.00
#
_symmetry.space_group_name_H-M   'P 1'
#
loop_
_entity.id
_entity.type
_entity.pdbx_description
1 polymer ?
#
loop_
_entity_poly.entity_id
_entity_poly.type
_entity_poly.pdbx_seq_one_letter_code
_entity_poly.pdbx_strand_id
1 'polypeptide(L)'
;MQDVSTVESHGSIKVILSATFGLGWSSLYESDPDVQLWMLTYQPIIDAIEGRLDMKVAMDRFAKDFMARFGQRHLVHQRSEFLEVQTVSEAFIVREYDGAEWIELVREIRAFDQNGVCKLEPSK
;
A
#
# COMPACT_ATOMS: atom_id res chain seq x y z
N MET A 1 3.22 -11.85 12.94
CA MET A 1 3.78 -10.56 12.52
C MET A 1 4.36 -10.82 11.14
N GLN A 2 3.61 -10.52 10.09
CA GLN A 2 3.98 -10.79 8.69
C GLN A 2 4.18 -9.47 7.93
N ASP A 3 4.78 -9.59 6.75
CA ASP A 3 5.81 -8.73 6.14
C ASP A 3 5.55 -7.23 5.96
N VAL A 4 6.67 -6.49 5.95
CA VAL A 4 6.80 -5.03 5.96
C VAL A 4 7.14 -4.55 4.55
N SER A 5 6.27 -3.76 3.92
CA SER A 5 6.60 -2.99 2.71
C SER A 5 7.11 -1.60 3.11
N THR A 6 8.40 -1.34 2.91
CA THR A 6 9.03 -0.03 3.12
C THR A 6 9.05 0.74 1.81
N VAL A 7 8.54 1.98 1.82
CA VAL A 7 8.54 2.87 0.64
C VAL A 7 9.34 4.13 0.96
N GLU A 8 10.39 4.40 0.19
CA GLU A 8 11.12 5.68 0.19
C GLU A 8 10.57 6.59 -0.90
N SER A 9 10.21 7.83 -0.54
CA SER A 9 9.62 8.81 -1.47
C SER A 9 10.35 10.14 -1.43
N HIS A 10 10.63 10.72 -2.61
CA HIS A 10 11.14 12.08 -2.78
C HIS A 10 10.02 13.12 -3.06
N GLY A 11 8.79 12.83 -2.62
CA GLY A 11 7.60 13.67 -2.78
C GLY A 11 6.40 13.12 -2.00
N SER A 12 5.22 13.74 -2.12
CA SER A 12 4.01 13.20 -1.51
C SER A 12 3.46 12.01 -2.32
N ILE A 13 3.30 10.85 -1.69
CA ILE A 13 2.66 9.66 -2.27
C ILE A 13 1.25 9.53 -1.71
N LYS A 14 0.32 9.11 -2.58
CA LYS A 14 -1.04 8.71 -2.20
C LYS A 14 -1.07 7.21 -1.97
N VAL A 15 -1.58 6.80 -0.81
CA VAL A 15 -1.60 5.41 -0.35
C VAL A 15 -3.03 5.01 -0.06
N ILE A 16 -3.47 3.90 -0.65
CA ILE A 16 -4.77 3.28 -0.42
C ILE A 16 -4.68 2.37 0.80
N LEU A 17 -5.62 2.49 1.73
CA LEU A 17 -5.68 1.68 2.95
C LEU A 17 -7.09 1.16 3.19
N SER A 18 -7.21 -0.02 3.80
CA SER A 18 -8.48 -0.49 4.38
C SER A 18 -8.65 0.03 5.81
N ALA A 19 -9.66 0.86 6.06
CA ALA A 19 -9.92 1.42 7.39
C ALA A 19 -10.74 0.50 8.32
N THR A 20 -11.04 -0.74 7.91
CA THR A 20 -11.97 -1.62 8.63
C THR A 20 -11.43 -3.00 8.93
N PHE A 21 -11.86 -3.53 10.07
CA PHE A 21 -11.52 -4.89 10.49
C PHE A 21 -12.03 -5.96 9.51
N GLY A 22 -11.23 -7.01 9.35
CA GLY A 22 -11.56 -8.27 8.70
C GLY A 22 -10.95 -8.46 7.31
N LEU A 23 -10.60 -7.40 6.56
CA LEU A 23 -10.06 -7.52 5.20
C LEU A 23 -9.08 -6.37 4.86
N GLY A 24 -7.78 -6.60 5.06
CA GLY A 24 -6.71 -5.68 4.62
C GLY A 24 -6.66 -5.58 3.10
N TRP A 25 -6.42 -4.37 2.57
CA TRP A 25 -6.40 -4.13 1.13
C TRP A 25 -5.21 -4.82 0.46
N SER A 26 -4.02 -4.66 1.05
CA SER A 26 -2.75 -5.08 0.44
C SER A 26 -2.06 -6.21 1.19
N SER A 27 -2.16 -6.22 2.52
CA SER A 27 -1.34 -7.08 3.39
C SER A 27 -1.89 -8.48 3.64
N LEU A 28 -3.21 -8.69 3.54
CA LEU A 28 -3.83 -10.01 3.77
C LEU A 28 -3.78 -10.93 2.55
N TYR A 29 -3.63 -10.38 1.34
CA TYR A 29 -3.82 -11.13 0.09
C TYR A 29 -2.57 -11.29 -0.74
N GLU A 30 -1.52 -10.56 -0.41
CA GLU A 30 -0.30 -10.55 -1.20
C GLU A 30 0.90 -10.42 -0.28
N SER A 31 1.93 -11.22 -0.53
CA SER A 31 3.20 -11.20 0.21
C SER A 31 4.34 -10.63 -0.62
N ASP A 32 4.13 -10.46 -1.92
CA ASP A 32 5.08 -9.86 -2.86
C ASP A 32 5.10 -8.33 -2.69
N PRO A 33 6.21 -7.73 -2.20
CA PRO A 33 6.27 -6.30 -1.91
C PRO A 33 6.01 -5.42 -3.13
N ASP A 34 6.40 -5.85 -4.34
CA ASP A 34 6.19 -5.09 -5.57
C ASP A 34 4.70 -5.03 -5.94
N VAL A 35 3.98 -6.13 -5.70
CA VAL A 35 2.54 -6.20 -5.93
C VAL A 35 1.80 -5.41 -4.86
N GLN A 36 2.18 -5.55 -3.58
CA GLN A 36 1.62 -4.73 -2.50
C GLN A 36 1.78 -3.23 -2.79
N LEU A 37 2.99 -2.79 -3.14
CA LEU A 37 3.25 -1.39 -3.48
C LEU A 37 2.37 -0.92 -4.64
N TRP A 38 2.24 -1.74 -5.68
CA TRP A 38 1.39 -1.43 -6.81
C TRP A 38 -0.09 -1.29 -6.40
N MET A 39 -0.59 -2.20 -5.56
CA MET A 39 -1.96 -2.15 -5.04
C MET A 39 -2.20 -0.91 -4.18
N LEU A 40 -1.25 -0.56 -3.31
CA LEU A 40 -1.30 0.60 -2.42
C LEU A 40 -1.30 1.94 -3.18
N THR A 41 -0.76 1.97 -4.39
CA THR A 41 -0.54 3.22 -5.17
C THR A 41 -1.30 3.25 -6.50
N TYR A 42 -2.29 2.36 -6.68
CA TYR A 42 -3.01 2.25 -7.94
C TYR A 42 -3.92 3.47 -8.21
N GLN A 43 -3.48 4.34 -9.13
CA GLN A 43 -4.09 5.64 -9.39
C GLN A 43 -5.61 5.62 -9.69
N PRO A 44 -6.16 4.69 -10.49
CA PRO A 44 -7.60 4.71 -10.77
C PRO A 44 -8.50 4.51 -9.54
N ILE A 45 -8.02 3.82 -8.50
CA ILE A 45 -8.75 3.70 -7.22
C ILE A 45 -8.61 5.00 -6.42
N ILE A 46 -7.43 5.60 -6.39
CA ILE A 46 -7.20 6.90 -5.75
C ILE A 46 -8.13 7.97 -6.36
N ASP A 47 -8.18 8.05 -7.69
CA ASP A 47 -9.04 8.99 -8.42
C ASP A 47 -10.52 8.77 -8.10
N ALA A 48 -10.93 7.51 -7.95
CA ALA A 48 -12.31 7.18 -7.64
C ALA A 48 -12.70 7.56 -6.20
N ILE A 49 -11.81 7.34 -5.23
CA ILE A 49 -12.04 7.73 -3.83
C ILE A 49 -12.09 9.26 -3.71
N GLU A 50 -11.07 9.96 -4.21
CA GLU A 50 -10.96 11.43 -4.09
C GLU A 50 -12.04 12.15 -4.92
N GLY A 51 -12.34 11.65 -6.11
CA GLY A 51 -13.37 12.19 -7.00
C GLY A 51 -14.80 11.77 -6.65
N ARG A 52 -14.99 10.88 -5.66
CA ARG A 52 -16.28 10.23 -5.33
C ARG A 52 -16.96 9.60 -6.54
N LEU A 53 -16.16 8.93 -7.37
CA LEU A 53 -16.62 8.26 -8.58
C LEU A 53 -17.14 6.84 -8.25
N ASP A 54 -17.66 6.17 -9.27
CA ASP A 54 -18.14 4.79 -9.13
C ASP A 54 -16.97 3.82 -8.84
N MET A 55 -16.84 3.41 -7.58
CA MET A 55 -15.84 2.45 -7.13
C MET A 55 -15.93 1.13 -7.87
N LYS A 56 -17.11 0.70 -8.31
CA LYS A 56 -17.25 -0.56 -9.06
C LYS A 56 -16.45 -0.51 -10.36
N VAL A 57 -16.48 0.62 -11.07
CA VAL A 57 -15.74 0.81 -12.32
C VAL A 57 -14.24 0.78 -12.08
N ALA A 58 -13.77 1.44 -11.02
CA ALA A 58 -12.35 1.43 -10.64
C ALA A 58 -11.87 0.02 -10.26
N MET A 59 -12.69 -0.73 -9.52
CA MET A 59 -12.38 -2.11 -9.11
C MET A 59 -12.39 -3.09 -10.28
N ASP A 60 -13.35 -2.97 -11.20
CA ASP A 60 -13.38 -3.80 -12.43
C ASP A 60 -12.14 -3.54 -13.30
N ARG A 61 -11.66 -2.29 -13.35
CA ARG A 61 -10.43 -1.93 -14.04
C ARG A 61 -9.20 -2.48 -13.33
N PHE A 62 -9.13 -2.32 -12.00
CA PHE A 62 -8.05 -2.86 -11.18
C PHE A 62 -7.88 -4.37 -11.40
N ALA A 63 -8.97 -5.14 -11.37
CA ALA A 63 -8.89 -6.58 -11.59
C ALA A 63 -8.32 -6.94 -12.98
N LYS A 64 -8.70 -6.20 -14.03
CA LYS A 64 -8.15 -6.38 -15.39
C LYS A 64 -6.67 -6.04 -15.46
N ASP A 65 -6.28 -4.88 -14.92
CA ASP A 65 -4.91 -4.39 -14.97
C ASP A 65 -3.97 -5.26 -14.12
N PHE A 66 -4.44 -5.71 -12.96
CA PHE A 66 -3.71 -6.63 -12.09
C PHE A 66 -3.44 -7.95 -12.81
N MET A 67 -4.47 -8.56 -13.40
CA MET A 67 -4.32 -9.83 -14.14
C MET A 67 -3.38 -9.69 -15.34
N ALA A 68 -3.43 -8.55 -16.04
CA ALA A 68 -2.53 -8.26 -17.16
C ALA A 68 -1.07 -8.07 -16.70
N ARG A 69 -0.85 -7.48 -15.52
CA ARG A 69 0.48 -7.16 -15.00
C ARG A 69 1.15 -8.32 -14.25
N PHE A 70 0.39 -9.04 -13.43
CA PHE A 70 0.92 -10.04 -12.50
C PHE A 70 0.44 -11.47 -12.76
N GLY A 71 -0.43 -11.66 -13.76
CA GLY A 71 -0.99 -12.96 -14.13
C GLY A 71 -2.11 -13.42 -13.20
N GLN A 72 -2.45 -14.71 -13.28
CA GLN A 72 -3.43 -15.33 -12.39
C GLN A 72 -2.88 -15.43 -10.96
N ARG A 73 -3.25 -14.48 -10.10
CA ARG A 73 -3.08 -14.58 -8.64
C ARG A 73 -4.43 -14.51 -7.93
N HIS A 74 -4.47 -14.93 -6.67
CA HIS A 74 -5.68 -14.80 -5.86
C HIS A 74 -5.89 -13.34 -5.49
N LEU A 75 -6.93 -12.75 -6.11
CA LEU A 75 -7.42 -11.42 -5.79
C LEU A 75 -8.73 -11.56 -5.03
N VAL A 76 -8.75 -11.12 -3.77
CA VAL A 76 -9.98 -10.97 -3.01
C VAL A 76 -10.17 -9.49 -2.75
N HIS A 77 -10.99 -8.85 -3.57
CA HIS A 77 -11.30 -7.43 -3.43
C HIS A 77 -12.72 -7.24 -2.86
N GLN A 78 -12.95 -7.84 -1.70
CA GLN A 78 -14.17 -7.56 -0.95
C GLN A 78 -14.03 -6.22 -0.22
N ARG A 79 -15.15 -5.51 -0.01
CA ARG A 79 -15.21 -4.33 0.85
C ARG A 79 -14.48 -3.07 0.35
N SER A 80 -14.41 -2.86 -0.97
CA SER A 80 -13.84 -1.65 -1.58
C SER A 80 -14.49 -0.34 -1.12
N GLU A 81 -15.70 -0.40 -0.56
CA GLU A 81 -16.41 0.75 0.01
C GLU A 81 -15.78 1.35 1.28
N PHE A 82 -14.81 0.65 1.90
CA PHE A 82 -14.09 1.12 3.10
C PHE A 82 -12.63 1.52 2.83
N LEU A 83 -12.27 1.64 1.55
CA LEU A 83 -10.94 2.12 1.18
C LEU A 83 -10.83 3.63 1.39
N GLU A 84 -9.71 4.04 1.95
CA GLU A 84 -9.35 5.43 2.16
C GLU A 84 -8.03 5.76 1.48
N VAL A 85 -7.82 7.03 1.16
CA VAL A 85 -6.55 7.52 0.62
C VAL A 85 -5.88 8.43 1.64
N GLN A 86 -4.64 8.12 1.98
CA GLN A 86 -3.77 8.97 2.79
C GLN A 86 -2.62 9.51 1.95
N THR A 87 -2.21 10.75 2.23
CA THR A 87 -1.06 11.38 1.57
C THR A 87 0.14 11.36 2.50
N VAL A 88 1.26 10.82 2.04
CA VAL A 88 2.47 10.62 2.84
C VAL A 88 3.64 11.31 2.19
N SER A 89 4.34 12.18 2.92
CA SER A 89 5.47 12.97 2.41
C SER A 89 6.84 12.45 2.86
N GLU A 90 6.87 11.38 3.66
CA GLU A 90 8.07 10.80 4.25
C GLU A 90 8.11 9.30 3.97
N ALA A 91 9.25 8.66 4.26
CA ALA A 91 9.34 7.21 4.21
C ALA A 91 8.34 6.59 5.18
N PHE A 92 7.68 5.51 4.75
CA PHE A 92 6.61 4.91 5.55
C PHE A 92 6.55 3.40 5.42
N ILE A 93 5.86 2.81 6.39
CA ILE A 93 5.46 1.40 6.42
C ILE A 93 3.94 1.37 6.53
N VAL A 94 3.30 0.47 5.78
CA VAL A 94 1.90 0.10 6.02
C VAL A 94 1.89 -1.03 7.04
N ARG A 95 1.18 -0.81 8.14
CA ARG A 95 0.92 -1.81 9.17
C ARG A 95 -0.48 -2.34 8.99
N GLU A 96 -0.68 -3.61 9.32
CA GLU A 96 -1.99 -4.22 9.39
C GLU A 96 -2.17 -4.95 10.72
N TYR A 97 -3.39 -4.89 11.24
CA TYR A 97 -3.86 -5.73 12.32
C TYR A 97 -5.35 -6.00 12.16
N ASP A 98 -5.68 -7.29 12.00
CA ASP A 98 -7.05 -7.77 11.87
C ASP A 98 -7.79 -7.08 10.72
N GLY A 99 -7.12 -6.90 9.58
CA GLY A 99 -7.63 -6.32 8.34
C GLY A 99 -7.69 -4.79 8.28
N ALA A 100 -7.49 -4.09 9.39
CA ALA A 100 -7.34 -2.64 9.39
C ALA A 100 -5.88 -2.26 9.07
N GLU A 101 -5.68 -1.36 8.12
CA GLU A 101 -4.36 -0.87 7.70
C GLU A 101 -4.15 0.59 8.15
N TRP A 102 -2.93 0.90 8.56
CA TRP A 102 -2.52 2.28 8.87
C TRP A 102 -1.07 2.55 8.48
N ILE A 103 -0.75 3.82 8.31
CA ILE A 103 0.60 4.28 8.02
C ILE A 103 1.38 4.51 9.32
N GLU A 104 2.59 3.95 9.37
CA GLU A 104 3.62 4.32 10.33
C GLU A 104 4.75 5.05 9.59
N LEU A 105 5.03 6.30 9.97
CA LEU A 105 6.11 7.08 9.39
C LEU A 105 7.46 6.57 9.90
N VAL A 106 8.38 6.30 8.98
CA VAL A 106 9.75 5.90 9.27
C VAL A 106 10.59 7.16 9.42
N ARG A 107 10.70 7.62 10.67
CA ARG A 107 11.51 8.81 11.00
C ARG A 107 13.02 8.58 10.88
N GLU A 108 13.47 7.32 10.86
CA GLU A 108 14.86 6.93 10.70
C GLU A 108 14.97 5.73 9.75
N ILE A 109 15.43 5.94 8.52
CA ILE A 109 15.89 4.84 7.68
C ILE A 109 17.27 4.43 8.20
N ARG A 110 17.32 3.32 8.93
CA ARG A 110 18.58 2.72 9.36
C ARG A 110 19.09 1.83 8.24
N ALA A 111 19.95 2.38 7.37
CA ALA A 111 20.66 1.58 6.40
C ALA A 111 21.76 0.78 7.12
N PHE A 112 21.73 -0.53 6.99
CA PHE A 112 22.81 -1.40 7.44
C PHE A 112 23.73 -1.68 6.27
N ASP A 113 25.04 -1.47 6.44
CA ASP A 113 25.99 -1.91 5.43
C ASP A 113 26.15 -3.43 5.41
N GLN A 114 26.91 -3.96 4.45
CA GLN A 114 27.20 -5.39 4.32
C GLN A 114 27.87 -6.03 5.56
N ASN A 115 28.32 -5.22 6.53
CA ASN A 115 28.91 -5.66 7.79
C ASN A 115 27.92 -5.52 8.97
N GLY A 116 26.67 -5.14 8.73
CA GLY A 116 25.66 -4.95 9.76
C GLY A 116 25.83 -3.65 10.56
N VAL A 117 26.57 -2.66 10.06
CA VAL A 117 26.73 -1.36 10.74
C VAL A 117 25.59 -0.43 10.34
N CYS A 118 24.80 -0.02 11.33
CA CYS A 118 23.73 0.97 11.19
C CYS A 118 24.32 2.35 10.92
N LYS A 119 24.08 2.91 9.72
CA LYS A 119 24.32 4.32 9.43
C LYS A 119 22.99 5.06 9.47
N LEU A 120 22.90 6.04 10.35
CA LEU A 120 21.80 7.00 10.34
C LEU A 120 22.02 7.91 9.13
N GLU A 121 21.22 7.72 8.09
CA GLU A 121 21.10 8.71 7.02
C GLU A 121 20.15 9.80 7.54
N PRO A 122 20.59 11.06 7.72
CA PRO A 122 19.67 12.13 8.07
C PRO A 122 18.64 12.29 6.94
N SER A 123 17.36 12.35 7.29
CA SER A 123 16.33 12.75 6.32
C SER A 123 16.69 14.15 5.82
N LYS A 124 16.94 14.29 4.52
CA LYS A 124 17.21 15.59 3.89
C LYS A 124 15.96 16.45 3.83
#